data_AF-A0A958SYQ1-F1
#
_entry.id   AF-A0A958SYQ1-F1
#
_cell.length_a   1.000
_cell.length_b   1.000
_cell.length_c   1.000
_cell.angle_alpha   90.00
_cell.angle_beta   90.00
_cell.angle_gamma   90.00
#
_symmetry.space_group_name_H-M   'P 1'
#
loop_
_entity.id
_entity.type
_entity.pdbx_description
1 polymer ?
#
loop_
_entity_poly.entity_id
_entity_poly.type
_entity_poly.pdbx_seq_one_letter_code
_entity_poly.pdbx_strand_id
1 'polypeptide(L)'
;LTFDNFENTSAYGIELSSNYRPTKWWSLNASFDLYSQKSKGISEELNTAEGQAPTVNDIVAKKVEVDNLVWNVRMNNNFSITKDLTFSLFGMYRGMQKGIQFERQPMYFVNTGLRYNFMQNATVSFNYNDIFNTMKFEFESDRPYPSKGEFNWESNSWYVGLSYRFGGNKYRAVQRKNRDNNEKSGGGGFL
;
A
#
# COMPACT_ATOMS: atom_id res chain seq x y z
N LEU A 1 -15.16 8.92 36.65
CA LEU A 1 -14.54 8.89 35.30
C LEU A 1 -15.39 7.94 34.48
N THR A 2 -16.52 8.44 34.01
CA THR A 2 -17.72 7.65 33.73
C THR A 2 -18.06 7.89 32.26
N PHE A 3 -17.73 6.91 31.42
CA PHE A 3 -18.17 6.73 30.03
C PHE A 3 -18.29 8.01 29.17
N ASP A 4 -17.17 8.54 28.68
CA ASP A 4 -17.22 9.39 27.49
C ASP A 4 -17.22 8.45 26.28
N ASN A 5 -18.41 8.22 25.74
CA ASN A 5 -18.63 7.34 24.60
C ASN A 5 -18.09 8.07 23.36
N PHE A 6 -16.96 7.62 22.79
CA PHE A 6 -16.43 8.15 21.53
C PHE A 6 -17.28 7.62 20.35
N GLU A 7 -18.57 7.92 20.38
CA GLU A 7 -19.50 7.49 19.35
C GLU A 7 -19.27 8.29 18.07
N ASN A 8 -18.90 7.53 17.04
CA ASN A 8 -18.72 7.89 15.63
C ASN A 8 -17.34 8.44 15.24
N THR A 9 -16.40 7.51 15.05
CA THR A 9 -15.46 7.61 13.93
C THR A 9 -16.22 7.30 12.66
N SER A 10 -16.45 8.30 11.82
CA SER A 10 -17.09 8.12 10.51
C SER A 10 -16.01 8.03 9.43
N ALA A 11 -16.08 7.01 8.58
CA ALA A 11 -15.25 6.88 7.41
C ALA A 11 -16.11 6.61 6.17
N TYR A 12 -15.81 7.29 5.08
CA TYR A 12 -16.43 7.07 3.77
C TYR A 12 -15.36 7.19 2.70
N GLY A 13 -15.47 6.40 1.64
CA GLY A 13 -14.43 6.35 0.62
C GLY A 13 -14.89 5.74 -0.69
N ILE A 14 -14.01 5.85 -1.68
CA ILE A 14 -14.13 5.30 -3.01
C ILE A 14 -12.89 4.45 -3.25
N GLU A 15 -13.11 3.21 -3.70
CA GLU A 15 -12.06 2.30 -4.12
C GLU A 15 -12.25 1.98 -5.60
N LEU A 16 -11.18 2.11 -6.37
CA LEU A 16 -11.16 1.81 -7.80
C LEU A 16 -10.05 0.81 -8.06
N SER A 17 -10.38 -0.29 -8.73
CA SER A 17 -9.39 -1.27 -9.20
C SER A 17 -9.58 -1.55 -10.68
N SER A 18 -8.47 -1.66 -11.40
CA SER A 18 -8.44 -1.88 -12.84
C SER A 18 -7.37 -2.89 -13.19
N ASN A 19 -7.77 -3.88 -13.99
CA ASN A 19 -6.84 -4.82 -14.62
C ASN A 19 -7.00 -4.65 -16.13
N TYR A 20 -5.98 -4.10 -16.78
CA TYR A 20 -6.05 -3.72 -18.18
C TYR A 20 -4.84 -4.27 -18.96
N ARG A 21 -5.06 -4.60 -20.23
CA ARG A 21 -4.01 -5.02 -21.16
C ARG A 21 -4.05 -4.13 -22.39
N PRO A 22 -3.40 -2.96 -22.35
CA PRO A 22 -3.39 -2.03 -23.48
C PRO A 22 -2.88 -2.69 -24.76
N THR A 23 -1.87 -3.55 -24.64
CA THR A 23 -1.27 -4.30 -25.75
C THR A 23 -1.00 -5.74 -25.34
N LYS A 24 -0.63 -6.61 -26.29
CA LYS A 24 -0.29 -8.01 -26.00
C LYS A 24 1.00 -8.15 -25.15
N TRP A 25 1.88 -7.15 -25.18
CA TRP A 25 3.15 -7.15 -24.48
C TRP A 25 3.10 -6.39 -23.15
N TRP A 26 1.97 -5.77 -22.78
CA TRP A 26 1.84 -5.00 -21.54
C TRP A 26 0.54 -5.34 -20.81
N SER A 27 0.67 -5.71 -19.54
CA SER A 27 -0.45 -5.79 -18.60
C SER A 27 -0.23 -4.84 -17.44
N LEU A 28 -1.29 -4.11 -17.09
CA LEU A 28 -1.36 -3.14 -16.00
C LEU A 28 -2.42 -3.60 -15.01
N ASN A 29 -2.08 -3.60 -13.73
CA ASN A 29 -3.05 -3.70 -12.64
C ASN A 29 -2.86 -2.47 -11.75
N ALA A 30 -3.89 -1.68 -11.58
CA ALA A 30 -3.87 -0.47 -10.78
C ALA A 30 -4.99 -0.50 -9.75
N SER A 31 -4.71 -0.01 -8.55
CA SER A 31 -5.74 0.29 -7.55
C SER A 31 -5.52 1.69 -6.99
N PHE A 32 -6.63 2.35 -6.70
CA PHE A 32 -6.70 3.67 -6.11
C PHE A 32 -7.75 3.63 -5.01
N ASP A 33 -7.36 4.08 -3.82
CA ASP A 33 -8.25 4.15 -2.66
C ASP A 33 -8.26 5.60 -2.18
N LEU A 34 -9.43 6.19 -1.98
CA LEU A 34 -9.61 7.52 -1.38
C LEU A 34 -10.63 7.40 -0.27
N TYR A 35 -10.26 7.75 0.95
CA TYR A 35 -11.18 7.74 2.07
C TYR A 35 -11.01 8.98 2.94
N SER A 36 -12.15 9.51 3.39
CA SER A 36 -12.20 10.45 4.49
C SER A 36 -12.39 9.67 5.78
N GLN A 37 -11.63 10.04 6.82
CA GLN A 37 -11.76 9.49 8.16
C GLN A 37 -11.80 10.64 9.16
N LYS A 38 -12.88 10.70 9.93
CA LYS A 38 -13.02 11.64 11.04
C LYS A 38 -12.79 10.91 12.35
N SER A 39 -11.74 11.28 13.07
CA SER A 39 -11.37 10.68 14.36
C SER A 39 -11.50 11.70 15.49
N LYS A 40 -12.13 11.29 16.59
CA LYS A 40 -12.23 12.07 17.82
C LYS A 40 -11.47 11.35 18.93
N GLY A 41 -10.73 12.10 19.73
CA GLY A 41 -10.01 11.54 20.87
C GLY A 41 -9.74 12.59 21.94
N ILE A 42 -9.15 12.15 23.04
CA ILE A 42 -8.60 13.03 24.06
C ILE A 42 -7.09 13.04 23.87
N SER A 43 -6.50 14.23 23.83
CA SER A 43 -5.06 14.44 23.80
C SER A 43 -4.68 15.38 24.94
N GLU A 44 -3.49 15.19 25.50
CA GLU A 44 -2.95 16.05 26.55
C GLU A 44 -2.12 17.16 25.90
N GLU A 45 -2.33 18.39 26.34
CA GLU A 45 -1.58 19.58 25.92
C GLU A 45 -1.02 20.24 27.18
N LEU A 46 0.22 20.73 27.10
CA LEU A 46 0.85 21.47 28.20
C LEU A 46 0.48 22.96 28.07
N ASN A 47 -0.30 23.47 29.02
CA ASN A 47 -0.64 24.88 29.10
C ASN A 47 0.37 25.64 29.98
N THR A 48 1.65 25.54 29.63
CA THR A 48 2.72 26.22 30.36
C THR A 48 2.99 27.58 29.75
N ALA A 49 3.08 28.63 30.58
CA ALA A 49 3.44 29.96 30.12
C ALA A 49 4.86 29.98 29.53
N GLU A 50 5.05 30.74 28.46
CA GLU A 50 6.33 30.85 27.75
C GLU A 50 7.47 31.22 28.73
N GLY A 51 8.50 30.36 28.81
CA GLY A 51 9.64 30.55 29.71
C GLY A 51 9.54 29.89 31.10
N GLN A 52 8.47 29.14 31.41
CA GLN A 52 8.35 28.35 32.64
C GLN A 52 8.53 26.85 32.41
N ALA A 53 9.04 26.15 33.43
CA ALA A 53 9.14 24.69 33.39
C ALA A 53 7.75 24.07 33.61
N PRO A 54 7.30 23.14 32.76
CA PRO A 54 5.98 22.52 32.90
C PRO A 54 5.88 21.71 34.19
N THR A 55 4.74 21.84 34.88
CA THR A 55 4.38 21.07 36.07
C THR A 55 3.21 20.12 35.78
N VAL A 56 2.97 19.14 36.67
CA VAL A 56 1.85 18.19 36.53
C VAL A 56 0.48 18.90 36.43
N ASN A 57 0.36 20.10 37.02
CA ASN A 57 -0.86 20.90 36.98
C ASN A 57 -1.11 21.59 35.63
N ASP A 58 -0.10 21.67 34.77
CA ASP A 58 -0.20 22.31 33.44
C ASP A 58 -0.70 21.34 32.36
N ILE A 59 -0.86 20.06 32.68
CA ILE A 59 -1.38 19.04 31.77
C ILE A 59 -2.90 19.21 31.66
N VAL A 60 -3.37 19.63 30.50
CA VAL A 60 -4.80 19.78 30.21
C VAL A 60 -5.24 18.76 29.17
N ALA A 61 -6.26 17.97 29.51
CA ALA A 61 -6.91 17.06 28.57
C ALA A 61 -7.85 17.83 27.64
N LYS A 62 -7.62 17.72 26.33
CA LYS A 62 -8.39 18.41 25.28
C LYS A 62 -9.03 17.39 24.34
N LYS A 63 -10.30 17.62 24.00
CA LYS A 63 -10.96 16.88 22.92
C LYS A 63 -10.38 17.34 21.59
N VAL A 64 -9.75 16.42 20.87
CA VAL A 64 -9.18 16.62 19.55
C VAL A 64 -10.06 15.94 18.52
N GLU A 65 -10.35 16.67 17.44
CA GLU A 65 -10.98 16.15 16.24
C GLU A 65 -10.00 16.26 15.09
N VAL A 66 -9.82 15.17 14.35
CA VAL A 66 -8.94 15.09 13.18
C VAL A 66 -9.76 14.61 11.99
N ASP A 67 -9.74 15.40 10.92
CA ASP A 67 -10.30 15.03 9.64
C ASP A 67 -9.16 14.68 8.68
N ASN A 68 -9.18 13.43 8.21
CA ASN A 68 -8.23 12.91 7.25
C ASN A 68 -8.89 12.74 5.91
N LEU A 69 -8.24 13.22 4.86
CA LEU A 69 -8.48 12.77 3.49
C LEU A 69 -7.25 12.01 3.01
N VAL A 70 -7.31 10.68 3.04
CA VAL A 70 -6.19 9.81 2.67
C VAL A 70 -6.45 9.21 1.31
N TRP A 71 -5.43 9.22 0.46
CA TRP A 71 -5.47 8.52 -0.82
C TRP A 71 -4.24 7.64 -1.01
N ASN A 72 -4.44 6.49 -1.63
CA ASN A 72 -3.40 5.50 -1.92
C ASN A 72 -3.47 5.10 -3.37
N VAL A 73 -2.31 4.83 -3.96
CA VAL A 73 -2.18 4.33 -5.32
C VAL A 73 -1.25 3.14 -5.32
N ARG A 74 -1.64 2.09 -6.01
CA ARG A 74 -0.78 0.94 -6.29
C ARG A 74 -0.87 0.62 -7.77
N MET A 75 0.29 0.46 -8.41
CA MET A 75 0.36 0.14 -9.82
C MET A 75 1.38 -0.97 -10.04
N ASN A 76 0.95 -2.03 -10.71
CA ASN A 76 1.81 -3.13 -11.13
C ASN A 76 1.76 -3.23 -12.66
N ASN A 77 2.91 -3.02 -13.29
CA ASN A 77 3.11 -3.13 -14.72
C ASN A 77 3.98 -4.36 -15.01
N ASN A 78 3.55 -5.16 -15.98
CA ASN A 78 4.32 -6.29 -16.47
C ASN A 78 4.41 -6.22 -17.99
N PHE A 79 5.64 -6.24 -18.49
CA PHE A 79 6.02 -6.06 -19.88
C PHE A 79 6.69 -7.32 -20.40
N SER A 80 6.07 -8.01 -21.35
CA SER A 80 6.67 -9.13 -22.09
C SER A 80 7.51 -8.57 -23.23
N ILE A 81 8.76 -8.17 -22.93
CA ILE A 81 9.70 -7.59 -23.90
C ILE A 81 9.95 -8.58 -25.05
N THR A 82 10.15 -9.86 -24.71
CA THR A 82 10.19 -10.97 -25.67
C THR A 82 9.35 -12.14 -25.15
N LYS A 83 9.35 -13.28 -25.84
CA LYS A 83 8.69 -14.50 -25.36
C LYS A 83 9.32 -15.04 -24.07
N ASP A 84 10.60 -14.73 -23.85
CA ASP A 84 11.40 -15.28 -22.76
C ASP A 84 11.82 -14.23 -21.74
N LEU A 85 11.78 -12.94 -22.12
CA LEU A 85 12.14 -11.81 -21.25
C LEU A 85 10.89 -11.05 -20.80
N THR A 86 10.72 -10.95 -19.49
CA THR A 86 9.69 -10.13 -18.85
C THR A 86 10.34 -9.08 -17.96
N PHE A 87 9.86 -7.84 -18.08
CA PHE A 87 10.16 -6.75 -17.16
C PHE A 87 8.93 -6.42 -16.33
N SER A 88 9.14 -6.11 -15.05
CA SER A 88 8.08 -5.74 -14.12
C SER A 88 8.45 -4.44 -13.41
N LEU A 89 7.44 -3.60 -13.21
CA LEU A 89 7.56 -2.33 -12.53
C LEU A 89 6.37 -2.16 -11.60
N PHE A 90 6.66 -2.05 -10.31
CA PHE A 90 5.68 -1.83 -9.27
C PHE A 90 5.91 -0.47 -8.63
N GLY A 91 4.84 0.29 -8.43
CA GLY A 91 4.85 1.54 -7.70
C GLY A 91 3.75 1.55 -6.64
N MET A 92 4.07 2.12 -5.49
CA MET A 92 3.10 2.38 -4.44
C MET A 92 3.27 3.81 -3.94
N TYR A 93 2.15 4.50 -3.73
CA TYR A 93 2.07 5.75 -3.00
C TYR A 93 1.01 5.60 -1.92
N ARG A 94 1.35 6.02 -0.71
CA ARG A 94 0.46 6.12 0.44
C ARG A 94 0.44 7.56 0.90
N GLY A 95 -0.73 8.17 0.90
CA GLY A 95 -0.93 9.54 1.35
C GLY A 95 -0.60 9.75 2.83
N MET A 96 -0.49 11.02 3.17
CA MET A 96 -0.40 11.50 4.54
C MET A 96 -1.64 11.08 5.34
N GLN A 97 -1.45 10.77 6.62
CA GLN A 97 -2.54 10.44 7.52
C GLN A 97 -2.32 11.14 8.86
N LYS A 98 -3.24 12.04 9.23
CA LYS A 98 -3.20 12.74 10.52
C LYS A 98 -3.81 11.86 11.60
N GLY A 99 -3.03 11.48 12.59
CA GLY A 99 -3.54 10.84 13.80
C GLY A 99 -3.96 11.88 14.83
N ILE A 100 -4.60 11.41 15.91
CA ILE A 100 -4.89 12.26 17.09
C ILE A 100 -3.58 12.77 17.73
N GLN A 101 -2.55 11.92 17.72
CA GLN A 101 -1.25 12.17 18.36
C GLN A 101 -0.12 12.40 17.36
N PHE A 102 -0.06 11.68 16.25
CA PHE A 102 1.02 11.77 15.25
C PHE A 102 0.46 11.92 13.84
N GLU A 103 1.02 12.83 13.06
CA GLU A 103 0.82 12.98 11.62
C GLU A 103 1.85 12.13 10.88
N ARG A 104 1.38 11.08 10.20
CA ARG A 104 2.22 10.22 9.38
C ARG A 104 2.39 10.82 8.00
N GLN A 105 3.63 11.05 7.61
CA GLN A 105 3.97 11.62 6.31
C GLN A 105 3.71 10.62 5.16
N PRO A 106 3.56 11.11 3.93
CA PRO A 106 3.43 10.27 2.75
C PRO A 106 4.61 9.30 2.60
N MET A 107 4.34 8.13 2.05
CA MET A 107 5.38 7.16 1.69
C MET A 107 5.16 6.72 0.26
N TYR A 108 6.24 6.58 -0.50
CA TYR A 108 6.20 5.94 -1.80
C TYR A 108 7.43 5.08 -2.01
N PHE A 109 7.32 4.09 -2.89
CA PHE A 109 8.47 3.31 -3.33
C PHE A 109 8.20 2.69 -4.69
N VAL A 110 9.28 2.29 -5.34
CA VAL A 110 9.26 1.65 -6.65
C VAL A 110 10.11 0.39 -6.61
N ASN A 111 9.54 -0.72 -7.07
CA ASN A 111 10.26 -1.97 -7.26
C ASN A 111 10.31 -2.29 -8.74
N THR A 112 11.38 -2.94 -9.16
CA THR A 112 11.52 -3.44 -10.52
C THR A 112 12.05 -4.86 -10.53
N GLY A 113 11.71 -5.61 -11.57
CA GLY A 113 12.21 -6.96 -11.73
C GLY A 113 12.34 -7.35 -13.19
N LEU A 114 13.36 -8.15 -13.48
CA LEU A 114 13.60 -8.81 -14.75
C LEU A 114 13.48 -10.31 -14.55
N ARG A 115 12.89 -10.98 -15.52
CA ARG A 115 12.79 -12.44 -15.57
C ARG A 115 13.13 -12.92 -16.96
N TYR A 116 14.11 -13.80 -17.06
CA TYR A 116 14.54 -14.42 -18.31
C TYR A 116 14.42 -15.94 -18.24
N ASN A 117 13.60 -16.51 -19.13
CA ASN A 117 13.46 -17.94 -19.31
C ASN A 117 14.49 -18.42 -20.34
N PHE A 118 15.62 -18.95 -19.88
CA PHE A 118 16.67 -19.45 -20.79
C PHE A 118 16.40 -20.89 -21.25
N MET A 119 15.50 -21.61 -20.56
CA MET A 119 14.95 -22.90 -20.99
C MET A 119 13.46 -22.97 -20.61
N GLN A 120 12.74 -23.94 -21.17
CA GLN A 120 11.31 -24.12 -20.88
C GLN A 120 11.00 -24.37 -19.40
N ASN A 121 11.97 -24.87 -18.64
CA ASN A 121 11.87 -25.18 -17.22
C ASN A 121 12.93 -24.48 -16.36
N ALA A 122 13.62 -23.48 -16.91
CA ALA A 122 14.70 -22.79 -16.22
C ALA A 122 14.60 -21.28 -16.40
N THR A 123 14.68 -20.55 -15.29
CA THR A 123 14.47 -19.11 -15.24
C THR A 123 15.51 -18.46 -14.34
N VAL A 124 16.11 -17.36 -14.82
CA VAL A 124 16.84 -16.39 -14.00
C VAL A 124 15.93 -15.21 -13.74
N SER A 125 15.88 -14.74 -12.49
CA SER A 125 15.21 -13.50 -12.11
C SER A 125 16.17 -12.56 -11.41
N PHE A 126 15.97 -11.27 -11.64
CA PHE A 126 16.59 -10.18 -10.90
C PHE A 126 15.46 -9.30 -10.35
N ASN A 127 15.50 -8.97 -9.08
CA ASN A 127 14.54 -8.05 -8.46
C ASN A 127 15.34 -6.97 -7.73
N TYR A 128 14.92 -5.72 -7.88
CA TYR A 128 15.45 -4.59 -7.15
C TYR A 128 14.27 -3.86 -6.47
N ASN A 129 14.22 -3.99 -5.16
CA ASN A 129 13.20 -3.40 -4.31
C ASN A 129 13.63 -2.01 -3.86
N ASP A 130 12.65 -1.12 -3.75
CA ASP A 130 12.79 0.26 -3.32
C ASP A 130 13.98 0.97 -3.98
N ILE A 131 13.96 1.03 -5.32
CA ILE A 131 15.10 1.47 -6.14
C ILE A 131 15.55 2.91 -5.84
N PHE A 132 14.68 3.70 -5.22
CA PHE A 132 14.95 5.08 -4.83
C PHE A 132 15.25 5.24 -3.33
N ASN A 133 15.19 4.15 -2.56
CA ASN A 133 15.39 4.14 -1.11
C ASN A 133 14.44 5.12 -0.39
N THR A 134 13.16 5.10 -0.77
CA THR A 134 12.13 6.05 -0.29
C THR A 134 11.10 5.38 0.61
N MET A 135 11.18 4.07 0.82
CA MET A 135 10.32 3.36 1.76
C MET A 135 10.73 3.68 3.19
N LYS A 136 10.19 4.78 3.71
CA LYS A 136 10.40 5.22 5.08
C LYS A 136 9.11 5.57 5.78
N PHE A 137 9.14 5.46 7.11
CA PHE A 137 8.08 5.89 7.98
C PHE A 137 8.51 7.19 8.64
N GLU A 138 7.92 8.28 8.22
CA GLU A 138 8.10 9.59 8.85
C GLU A 138 6.84 9.98 9.58
N PHE A 139 7.01 10.56 10.77
CA PHE A 139 5.93 11.13 11.54
C PHE A 139 6.34 12.44 12.19
N GLU A 140 5.37 13.33 12.33
CA GLU A 140 5.45 14.56 13.09
C GLU A 140 4.35 14.57 14.15
N SER A 141 4.56 15.26 15.26
CA SER A 141 3.55 15.41 16.30
C SER A 141 3.75 16.72 17.03
N ASP A 142 2.68 17.47 17.20
CA ASP A 142 2.69 18.70 17.99
C ASP A 142 2.17 18.49 19.42
N ARG A 143 1.87 17.24 19.81
CA ARG A 143 1.19 16.93 21.09
C ARG A 143 1.82 15.75 21.83
N PRO A 144 2.23 15.92 23.10
CA PRO A 144 2.15 17.15 23.92
C PRO A 144 3.26 18.18 23.61
N TYR A 145 4.28 17.80 22.84
CA TYR A 145 5.37 18.68 22.39
C TYR A 145 5.73 18.37 20.93
N PRO A 146 6.25 19.35 20.17
CA PRO A 146 6.77 19.13 18.82
C PRO A 146 7.82 18.03 18.79
N SER A 147 7.54 16.96 18.04
CA SER A 147 8.44 15.84 17.84
C SER A 147 8.38 15.39 16.38
N LYS A 148 9.54 15.01 15.85
CA LYS A 148 9.68 14.44 14.51
C LYS A 148 10.49 13.16 14.62
N GLY A 149 10.08 12.14 13.87
CA GLY A 149 10.77 10.87 13.84
C GLY A 149 10.74 10.26 12.45
N GLU A 150 11.81 9.56 12.12
CA GLU A 150 11.94 8.80 10.89
C GLU A 150 12.39 7.38 11.24
N PHE A 151 11.77 6.40 10.60
CA PHE A 151 12.18 5.00 10.65
C PHE A 151 12.36 4.48 9.23
N ASN A 152 13.59 4.08 8.91
CA ASN A 152 13.95 3.51 7.62
C ASN A 152 14.00 1.99 7.75
N TRP A 153 13.26 1.29 6.90
CA TRP A 153 13.45 -0.15 6.73
C TRP A 153 14.68 -0.40 5.86
N GLU A 154 15.27 -1.60 5.97
CA GLU A 154 16.23 -2.08 4.96
C GLU A 154 15.46 -2.55 3.71
N SER A 155 14.90 -1.57 2.98
CA SER A 155 14.00 -1.77 1.84
C SER A 155 14.75 -1.85 0.51
N ASN A 156 15.79 -1.02 0.34
CA ASN A 156 16.64 -1.01 -0.85
C ASN A 156 17.46 -2.29 -0.91
N SER A 157 16.98 -3.25 -1.69
CA SER A 157 17.55 -4.59 -1.72
C SER A 157 17.46 -5.16 -3.13
N TRP A 158 18.50 -5.88 -3.53
CA TRP A 158 18.51 -6.58 -4.81
C TRP A 158 18.70 -8.07 -4.59
N TYR A 159 18.07 -8.87 -5.45
CA TYR A 159 18.10 -10.32 -5.39
C TYR A 159 18.20 -10.90 -6.80
N VAL A 160 19.08 -11.89 -6.95
CA VAL A 160 19.18 -12.73 -8.15
C VAL A 160 18.76 -14.15 -7.78
N GLY A 161 17.81 -14.69 -8.53
CA GLY A 161 17.31 -16.06 -8.34
C GLY A 161 17.49 -16.91 -9.58
N LEU A 162 17.97 -18.13 -9.40
CA LEU A 162 17.89 -19.19 -10.39
C LEU A 162 16.80 -20.18 -9.96
N SER A 163 15.90 -20.53 -10.86
CA SER A 163 14.91 -21.58 -10.62
C SER A 163 14.95 -22.60 -11.76
N TYR A 164 14.91 -23.88 -11.39
CA TYR A 164 14.81 -25.00 -12.31
C TYR A 164 13.70 -25.95 -11.86
N ARG A 165 12.77 -26.25 -12.76
CA ARG A 165 11.62 -27.11 -12.45
C ARG A 165 11.82 -28.50 -13.04
N PHE A 166 11.77 -29.51 -12.17
CA PHE A 166 11.75 -30.92 -12.54
C PHE A 166 10.30 -31.40 -12.79
N GLY A 167 10.09 -32.27 -13.79
CA GLY A 167 8.79 -32.83 -14.14
C GLY A 167 8.14 -32.19 -15.38
N GLY A 168 7.61 -33.02 -16.29
CA GLY A 168 7.12 -32.59 -17.61
C GLY A 168 5.72 -31.96 -17.61
N ASN A 169 5.48 -31.06 -18.57
CA ASN A 169 4.21 -30.33 -18.81
C ASN A 169 2.97 -31.21 -19.15
N LYS A 170 3.07 -32.55 -19.10
CA LYS A 170 2.01 -33.47 -19.52
C LYS A 170 0.74 -33.40 -18.65
N TYR A 171 0.82 -32.86 -17.43
CA TYR A 171 -0.34 -32.78 -16.52
C TYR A 171 -1.32 -31.63 -16.83
N ARG A 172 -0.94 -30.59 -17.59
CA ARG A 172 -1.85 -29.46 -17.93
C ARG A 172 -2.92 -29.83 -18.97
N ALA A 173 -2.73 -30.90 -19.74
CA ALA A 173 -3.71 -31.33 -20.74
C ALA A 173 -5.00 -31.88 -20.10
N VAL A 174 -4.94 -32.40 -18.87
CA VAL A 174 -6.09 -32.99 -18.17
C VAL A 174 -7.08 -31.92 -17.70
N GLN A 175 -6.62 -30.72 -17.33
CA GLN A 175 -7.51 -29.64 -16.85
C GLN A 175 -8.37 -28.97 -17.93
N ARG A 176 -8.04 -29.12 -19.22
CA ARG A 176 -8.84 -28.53 -20.32
C ARG A 176 -10.00 -29.39 -20.77
N LYS A 177 -10.09 -30.65 -20.32
CA LYS A 177 -11.13 -31.58 -20.78
C LYS A 177 -12.46 -31.42 -20.02
N ASN A 178 -12.49 -30.70 -18.89
CA ASN A 178 -13.71 -30.48 -18.08
C ASN A 178 -14.29 -29.07 -18.21
N ARG A 179 -14.16 -28.44 -19.39
CA ARG A 179 -14.88 -27.19 -19.70
C ARG A 179 -15.83 -27.43 -20.87
N ASP A 180 -16.68 -28.44 -20.72
CA ASP A 180 -17.81 -28.62 -21.62
C ASP A 180 -18.87 -27.57 -21.32
N ASN A 181 -19.24 -26.87 -22.40
CA ASN A 181 -20.45 -26.08 -22.63
C ASN A 181 -21.52 -26.14 -21.54
N ASN A 182 -21.61 -25.10 -20.72
CA ASN A 182 -22.89 -24.71 -20.14
C ASN A 182 -23.12 -23.23 -20.44
N GLU A 183 -23.67 -22.97 -21.64
CA GLU A 183 -24.35 -21.73 -21.95
C GLU A 183 -25.55 -21.58 -21.01
N LYS A 184 -25.68 -20.44 -20.33
CA LYS A 184 -26.96 -19.73 -20.22
C LYS A 184 -26.72 -18.22 -20.20
N SER A 185 -27.15 -17.62 -21.29
CA SER A 185 -27.75 -16.29 -21.40
C SER A 185 -28.61 -15.90 -20.18
N GLY A 186 -28.60 -14.62 -19.81
CA GLY A 186 -29.60 -14.03 -18.92
C GLY A 186 -29.01 -12.93 -18.04
N GLY A 187 -29.37 -11.68 -18.35
CA GLY A 187 -28.91 -10.49 -17.65
C GLY A 187 -29.41 -10.35 -16.22
N GLY A 188 -28.99 -9.26 -15.58
CA GLY A 188 -29.68 -8.72 -14.42
C GLY A 188 -28.75 -8.18 -13.34
N GLY A 189 -28.73 -6.85 -13.22
CA GLY A 189 -28.91 -6.20 -11.94
C GLY A 189 -27.67 -5.99 -11.08
N PHE A 190 -27.22 -4.75 -11.08
CA PHE A 190 -26.59 -4.16 -9.91
C PHE A 190 -27.58 -4.12 -8.74
N LEU A 191 -27.15 -4.60 -7.58
CA LEU A 191 -27.46 -4.07 -6.25
C LEU A 191 -26.17 -4.07 -5.45
#